data_AF-A0A2E9NKT2-F1
#
_entry.id   AF-A0A2E9NKT2-F1
#
_cell.length_a   1.000
_cell.length_b   1.000
_cell.length_c   1.000
_cell.angle_alpha   90.00
_cell.angle_beta   90.00
_cell.angle_gamma   90.00
#
_symmetry.space_group_name_H-M   'P 1'
#
loop_
_entity.id
_entity.type
_entity.pdbx_description
1 polymer ?
#
loop_
_entity_poly.entity_id
_entity_poly.type
_entity_poly.pdbx_seq_one_letter_code
_entity_poly.pdbx_strand_id
1 'polypeptide(L)' 'MEVEFRRRTRTVFHVFLVLAVILLAEAPAEAYLDPGAGSMLVQLVLGGVAGLAVVGKLLWHRLTVPFRK' A
#
# COMPACT_ATOMS: atom_id res chain seq x y z
N MET A 1 -3.52 51.93 16.85
CA MET A 1 -4.49 50.81 16.76
C MET A 1 -4.67 50.26 15.34
N GLU A 2 -4.66 51.05 14.27
CA GLU A 2 -4.84 50.53 12.90
C GLU A 2 -3.73 49.60 12.37
N VAL A 3 -2.47 49.81 12.81
CA VAL A 3 -1.32 49.04 12.32
C VAL A 3 -1.39 47.57 12.77
N GLU A 4 -1.89 47.31 13.97
CA GLU A 4 -2.07 45.98 14.56
C GLU A 4 -3.15 45.18 13.81
N PHE A 5 -4.24 45.85 13.45
CA PHE A 5 -5.33 45.26 12.67
C PHE A 5 -4.86 44.81 11.28
N ARG A 6 -4.13 45.69 10.58
CA ARG A 6 -3.51 45.38 9.28
C ARG A 6 -2.52 44.22 9.37
N ARG A 7 -1.77 44.13 10.47
CA ARG A 7 -0.82 43.04 10.74
C ARG A 7 -1.54 41.71 10.96
N ARG A 8 -2.61 41.71 11.76
CA ARG A 8 -3.44 40.52 12.05
C ARG A 8 -4.12 39.97 10.79
N THR A 9 -4.70 40.84 9.96
CA THR A 9 -5.31 40.43 8.68
C THR A 9 -4.30 39.79 7.74
N ARG A 10 -3.08 40.35 7.66
CA ARG A 10 -2.01 39.75 6.85
C ARG A 10 -1.60 38.40 7.40
N THR A 11 -1.40 38.24 8.71
CA THR A 11 -1.05 36.94 9.30
C THR A 11 -2.12 35.88 9.03
N VAL A 12 -3.40 36.22 9.19
CA VAL A 12 -4.51 35.29 8.91
C VAL A 12 -4.51 34.87 7.44
N PHE A 13 -4.29 35.82 6.52
CA PHE A 13 -4.18 35.51 5.10
C PHE A 13 -3.01 34.57 4.80
N HIS A 14 -1.84 34.78 5.39
CA HIS A 14 -0.68 33.91 5.18
C HIS A 14 -0.91 32.51 5.78
N VAL A 15 -1.56 32.41 6.95
CA VAL A 15 -1.93 31.13 7.56
C VAL A 15 -2.89 30.37 6.64
N PHE A 16 -3.88 31.07 6.09
CA PHE A 16 -4.85 30.47 5.16
C PHE A 16 -4.18 30.01 3.86
N LEU A 17 -3.25 30.80 3.34
CA LEU A 17 -2.47 30.47 2.13
C LEU A 17 -1.57 29.25 2.37
N VAL A 18 -0.89 29.18 3.52
CA VAL A 18 -0.06 28.03 3.89
C VAL A 18 -0.91 26.76 4.06
N LEU A 19 -2.08 26.85 4.72
CA LEU A 19 -3.01 25.74 4.83
C LEU A 19 -3.52 25.28 3.46
N ALA A 20 -3.88 26.21 2.57
CA ALA A 20 -4.30 25.89 1.22
C ALA A 20 -3.19 25.18 0.44
N VAL A 21 -1.95 25.64 0.53
CA VAL A 21 -0.79 24.98 -0.11
C VAL A 21 -0.55 23.58 0.46
N ILE A 22 -0.71 23.36 1.77
CA ILE A 22 -0.57 22.03 2.38
C ILE A 22 -1.68 21.08 1.93
N LEU A 23 -2.92 21.56 1.82
CA LEU A 23 -4.05 20.74 1.38
C LEU A 23 -4.01 20.41 -0.11
N LEU A 24 -3.45 21.30 -0.94
CA LEU A 24 -3.22 21.09 -2.36
C LEU A 24 -1.89 20.36 -2.66
N ALA A 25 -1.04 20.18 -1.65
CA ALA A 25 0.13 19.35 -1.74
C ALA A 25 -0.31 17.90 -1.50
N GLU A 26 -0.85 17.26 -2.55
CA GLU A 26 -1.04 15.82 -2.59
C GLU A 26 0.34 15.14 -2.42
N ALA A 27 0.73 14.83 -1.18
CA ALA A 27 1.87 13.96 -0.93
C ALA A 27 1.47 12.54 -1.36
N PRO A 28 2.26 11.84 -2.18
CA PRO A 28 1.98 10.45 -2.50
C PRO A 28 2.01 9.65 -1.19
N ALA A 29 0.82 9.35 -0.68
CA ALA A 29 0.68 8.33 0.32
C ALA A 29 0.96 7.01 -0.41
N GLU A 30 2.15 6.47 -0.20
CA GLU A 30 2.53 5.08 -0.53
C GLU A 30 1.68 4.12 0.33
N ALA A 31 0.36 4.24 0.23
CA ALA A 31 -0.59 3.36 0.85
C ALA A 31 -0.47 2.04 0.09
N TYR A 32 0.30 1.12 0.66
CA TYR A 32 0.53 -0.29 0.31
C TYR A 32 -0.73 -1.11 -0.04
N LEU A 33 -1.92 -0.51 0.06
CA LEU A 33 -3.20 -1.11 -0.14
C LEU A 33 -3.98 -0.34 -1.22
N ASP A 34 -3.48 -0.35 -2.45
CA ASP A 34 -4.38 -0.23 -3.59
C ASP A 34 -5.49 -1.28 -3.40
N PRO A 35 -6.78 -0.99 -3.66
CA PRO A 35 -7.86 -1.97 -3.50
C PRO A 35 -7.65 -3.25 -4.35
N GLY A 36 -6.76 -3.21 -5.35
CA GLY A 36 -6.26 -4.36 -6.10
C GLY A 36 -5.03 -5.08 -5.51
N ALA A 37 -4.23 -4.44 -4.65
CA ALA A 37 -3.03 -5.06 -4.09
C ALA A 37 -3.37 -6.17 -3.09
N GLY A 38 -4.46 -6.00 -2.32
CA GLY A 38 -4.95 -7.05 -1.42
C GLY A 38 -5.36 -8.33 -2.17
N SER A 39 -5.98 -8.20 -3.34
CA SER A 39 -6.38 -9.35 -4.15
C SER A 39 -5.19 -10.03 -4.84
N MET A 40 -4.15 -9.28 -5.23
CA MET A 40 -2.91 -9.85 -5.78
C MET A 40 -2.18 -10.74 -4.77
N LEU A 41 -2.10 -10.33 -3.49
CA LEU A 41 -1.47 -11.16 -2.46
C LEU A 41 -2.24 -12.48 -2.25
N VAL A 42 -3.57 -12.41 -2.19
CA VAL A 42 -4.41 -13.61 -2.07
C VAL A 42 -4.26 -14.51 -3.29
N GLN A 43 -4.24 -13.94 -4.51
CA GLN A 43 -4.01 -14.69 -5.74
C GLN A 43 -2.63 -15.34 -5.78
N LEU A 44 -1.58 -14.65 -5.33
CA LEU A 44 -0.22 -15.18 -5.25
C LEU A 44 -0.15 -16.39 -4.30
N VAL A 45 -0.77 -16.27 -3.12
CA VAL A 45 -0.81 -17.37 -2.14
C VAL A 45 -1.60 -18.55 -2.68
N LEU A 46 -2.81 -18.32 -3.19
CA LEU A 46 -3.65 -19.40 -3.73
C LEU A 46 -3.01 -20.07 -4.95
N GLY A 47 -2.47 -19.28 -5.88
CA GLY A 47 -1.74 -19.77 -7.05
C GLY A 47 -0.49 -20.56 -6.67
N GLY A 48 0.27 -20.07 -5.68
CA GLY A 48 1.44 -20.77 -5.15
C GLY A 48 1.08 -22.13 -4.52
N VAL A 49 0.05 -22.18 -3.68
CA VAL A 49 -0.43 -23.42 -3.05
C VAL A 49 -0.93 -24.41 -4.12
N ALA A 50 -1.71 -23.94 -5.08
CA ALA A 50 -2.18 -24.78 -6.18
C ALA A 50 -1.02 -25.35 -7.02
N GLY A 51 -0.02 -24.52 -7.34
CA GLY A 51 1.19 -24.94 -8.03
C GLY A 51 1.98 -26.00 -7.27
N LEU A 52 2.20 -25.78 -5.97
CA LEU A 52 2.89 -26.74 -5.09
C LEU A 52 2.14 -28.08 -5.02
N ALA A 53 0.81 -28.06 -4.95
CA ALA A 53 0.00 -29.28 -4.95
C ALA A 53 0.17 -30.08 -6.25
N VAL A 54 0.17 -29.41 -7.40
CA VAL A 54 0.38 -30.05 -8.71
C VAL A 54 1.79 -30.64 -8.82
N VAL A 55 2.82 -29.87 -8.46
CA VAL A 55 4.21 -30.33 -8.48
C VAL A 55 4.40 -31.51 -7.52
N GLY A 56 3.86 -31.42 -6.30
CA GLY A 56 3.90 -32.50 -5.32
C GLY A 56 3.23 -33.78 -5.83
N LYS A 57 2.10 -33.67 -6.52
CA LYS A 57 1.44 -34.81 -7.17
C LYS A 57 2.29 -35.40 -8.29
N LEU A 58 2.87 -34.56 -9.15
CA LEU A 58 3.73 -35.01 -10.26
C LEU A 58 4.98 -35.75 -9.74
N LEU A 59 5.55 -35.26 -8.65
CA LEU A 59 6.76 -35.82 -8.02
C LEU A 59 6.46 -36.90 -6.98
N TRP A 60 5.19 -37.26 -6.74
CA TRP A 60 4.79 -38.21 -5.71
C TRP A 60 5.58 -39.52 -5.77
N HIS A 61 5.75 -40.08 -6.97
CA HIS A 61 6.55 -41.28 -7.17
C HIS A 61 8.03 -41.08 -6.82
N ARG A 62 8.62 -39.91 -7.09
CA ARG A 62 10.03 -39.62 -6.77
C ARG A 62 10.24 -39.42 -5.27
N LEU A 63 9.26 -38.79 -4.60
CA LEU A 63 9.27 -38.58 -3.15
C LEU A 63 9.02 -39.87 -2.36
N THR A 64 8.23 -40.80 -2.89
CA THR A 64 7.87 -42.05 -2.20
C THR A 64 8.85 -43.20 -2.44
N VAL A 65 9.70 -43.14 -3.48
CA VAL A 65 10.76 -44.14 -3.73
C VAL A 65 11.65 -44.44 -2.51
N PRO A 66 12.18 -43.44 -1.77
CA PRO A 66 13.01 -43.72 -0.59
C PRO A 66 12.25 -44.39 0.56
N PHE A 67 10.92 -44.25 0.64
CA PHE A 67 10.10 -44.86 1.70
C PHE A 67 9.61 -46.28 1.36
N ARG A 68 9.93 -46.78 0.16
CA ARG A 68 9.54 -48.12 -0.32
C ARG A 68 10.66 -49.18 -0.19
N LYS A 69 11.74 -48.84 0.50
CA LYS A 69 12.76 -49.77 1.00
C LYS A 69 12.60 -49.91 2.51
#